data_AF-A0A094P0N0-F1
#
_entry.id   AF-A0A094P0N0-F1
#
_cell.length_a   1.000
_cell.length_b   1.000
_cell.length_c   1.000
_cell.angle_alpha   90.00
_cell.angle_beta   90.00
_cell.angle_gamma   90.00
#
_symmetry.space_group_name_H-M   'P 1'
#
loop_
_entity.id
_entity.type
_entity.pdbx_description
1 polymer ?
#
loop_
_entity_poly.entity_id
_entity_poly.type
_entity_poly.pdbx_seq_one_letter_code
_entity_poly.pdbx_strand_id
1 'polypeptide(L)'
;MLMMIPEAWENHSTMPQELKDFYSYHSTLMEPWDGPACVTFTDGKQVGAVLDRNGLRPSRFWVTSDGLVILSSEVGVLDFPPEKIVRKGRLQPGKMFLVDIEEGRIIEDDEIKKTLADS
;
A
#
# COMPACT_ATOMS: atom_id res chain seq x y z
N MET A 1 -8.46 -4.39 -3.05
CA MET A 1 -7.90 -4.53 -1.69
C MET A 1 -8.54 -3.59 -0.68
N LEU A 2 -8.67 -2.29 -0.98
CA LEU A 2 -9.20 -1.29 -0.02
C LEU A 2 -10.63 -1.55 0.47
N MET A 3 -11.44 -2.32 -0.26
CA MET A 3 -12.75 -2.81 0.23
C MET A 3 -12.61 -3.82 1.38
N MET A 4 -11.60 -4.70 1.33
CA MET A 4 -11.39 -5.75 2.35
C MET A 4 -10.53 -5.24 3.51
N ILE A 5 -9.48 -4.47 3.22
CA ILE A 5 -8.55 -3.89 4.21
C ILE A 5 -8.58 -2.36 4.04
N PRO A 6 -9.66 -1.68 4.47
CA PRO A 6 -9.73 -0.22 4.41
C PRO A 6 -8.85 0.41 5.49
N GLU A 7 -8.35 1.61 5.22
CA GLU A 7 -7.67 2.43 6.24
C GLU A 7 -8.66 2.94 7.29
N ALA A 8 -8.15 3.48 8.40
CA ALA A 8 -9.00 4.10 9.41
C ALA A 8 -9.56 5.44 8.88
N TRP A 9 -10.84 5.46 8.50
CA TRP A 9 -11.46 6.60 7.79
C TRP A 9 -12.53 7.35 8.62
N GLU A 10 -13.29 6.68 9.49
CA GLU A 10 -14.47 7.24 10.18
C GLU A 10 -14.18 8.53 10.96
N ASN A 11 -13.04 8.59 11.65
CA ASN A 11 -12.64 9.73 12.48
C ASN A 11 -11.46 10.52 11.87
N HIS A 12 -11.17 10.33 10.58
CA HIS A 12 -10.02 10.96 9.94
C HIS A 12 -10.33 12.43 9.58
N SER A 13 -9.82 13.37 10.38
CA SER A 13 -10.16 14.80 10.26
C SER A 13 -9.68 15.45 8.96
N THR A 14 -8.52 15.03 8.45
CA THR A 14 -7.88 15.63 7.26
C THR A 14 -8.09 14.81 5.97
N MET A 15 -8.91 13.75 6.00
CA MET A 15 -9.14 12.92 4.82
C MET A 15 -10.12 13.63 3.86
N PRO A 16 -9.83 13.64 2.54
CA PRO A 16 -10.73 14.18 1.53
C PRO A 16 -12.13 13.55 1.59
N GLN A 17 -13.16 14.32 1.26
CA GLN A 17 -14.55 13.85 1.39
C GLN A 17 -14.85 12.72 0.42
N GLU A 18 -14.32 12.79 -0.80
CA GLU A 18 -14.50 11.79 -1.86
C GLU A 18 -13.99 10.42 -1.39
N LEU A 19 -12.85 10.42 -0.69
CA LEU A 19 -12.27 9.19 -0.13
C LEU A 19 -13.07 8.65 1.05
N LYS A 20 -13.65 9.52 1.89
CA LYS A 20 -14.58 9.11 2.95
C LYS A 20 -15.84 8.49 2.37
N ASP A 21 -16.39 9.09 1.32
CA ASP A 21 -17.60 8.61 0.64
C ASP A 21 -17.32 7.24 0.00
N PHE A 22 -16.16 7.08 -0.64
CA PHE A 22 -15.68 5.80 -1.16
C PHE A 22 -15.66 4.73 -0.06
N TYR A 23 -15.02 5.00 1.09
CA TYR A 23 -14.97 4.02 2.18
C TYR A 23 -16.33 3.74 2.82
N SER A 24 -17.15 4.78 2.99
CA SER A 24 -18.50 4.65 3.54
C SER A 24 -19.36 3.76 2.65
N TYR A 25 -19.34 3.96 1.34
CA TYR A 25 -20.06 3.11 0.40
C TYR A 25 -19.60 1.64 0.52
N HIS A 26 -18.29 1.41 0.49
CA HIS A 26 -17.72 0.06 0.56
C HIS A 26 -17.99 -0.65 1.89
N SER A 27 -18.09 0.09 3.00
CA SER A 27 -18.46 -0.49 4.30
C SER A 27 -19.88 -1.06 4.36
N THR A 28 -20.77 -0.63 3.46
CA THR A 28 -22.12 -1.22 3.34
C THR A 28 -22.13 -2.55 2.59
N LEU A 29 -21.06 -2.85 1.85
CA LEU A 29 -20.94 -4.03 0.98
C LEU A 29 -20.10 -5.14 1.60
N MET A 30 -19.06 -4.79 2.35
CA MET A 30 -18.11 -5.75 2.92
C MET A 30 -17.67 -5.29 4.32
N GLU A 31 -17.80 -6.20 5.28
CA GLU A 31 -17.20 -5.98 6.60
C GLU A 31 -15.66 -6.02 6.49
N PRO A 32 -14.94 -5.11 7.16
CA PRO A 32 -13.48 -5.10 7.13
C PRO A 32 -12.88 -6.41 7.62
N TRP A 33 -11.89 -6.92 6.90
CA TRP A 33 -11.07 -8.04 7.33
C TRP A 33 -9.99 -7.53 8.28
N ASP A 34 -10.35 -7.41 9.55
CA ASP A 34 -9.49 -6.81 10.57
C ASP A 34 -8.51 -7.83 11.20
N GLY A 35 -7.44 -7.30 11.79
CA GLY A 35 -6.36 -8.05 12.42
C GLY A 35 -4.97 -7.74 11.83
N PRO A 36 -3.89 -8.20 12.50
CA PRO A 36 -2.52 -7.90 12.07
C PRO A 36 -2.17 -8.50 10.70
N ALA A 37 -2.07 -7.65 9.67
CA ALA A 37 -1.88 -8.10 8.30
C ALA A 37 -0.96 -7.17 7.49
N CYS A 38 0.02 -7.78 6.82
CA CYS A 38 0.74 -7.18 5.70
C CYS A 38 0.49 -8.10 4.51
N VAL A 39 -0.27 -7.63 3.52
CA VAL A 39 -0.69 -8.45 2.40
C VAL A 39 0.00 -7.96 1.13
N THR A 40 0.79 -8.84 0.52
CA THR A 40 1.29 -8.68 -0.84
C THR A 40 0.37 -9.37 -1.82
N PHE A 41 0.04 -8.72 -2.92
CA PHE A 41 -0.93 -9.23 -3.89
C PHE A 41 -0.51 -8.83 -5.31
N THR A 42 -1.09 -9.51 -6.30
CA THR A 42 -0.89 -9.19 -7.71
C THR A 42 -2.09 -9.64 -8.53
N ASP A 43 -2.38 -8.94 -9.61
CA ASP A 43 -3.35 -9.33 -10.64
C ASP A 43 -2.67 -9.78 -11.94
N GLY A 44 -1.34 -9.91 -11.95
CA GLY A 44 -0.52 -10.25 -13.10
C GLY A 44 0.02 -9.05 -13.89
N LYS A 45 -0.53 -7.84 -13.69
CA LYS A 45 -0.06 -6.58 -14.28
C LYS A 45 0.59 -5.67 -13.25
N GLN A 46 0.00 -5.65 -12.05
CA GLN A 46 0.47 -4.86 -10.93
C GLN A 46 0.81 -5.77 -9.76
N VAL A 47 1.82 -5.38 -8.99
CA VAL A 47 2.19 -6.02 -7.72
C VAL A 47 2.06 -4.99 -6.62
N GLY A 48 1.33 -5.32 -5.57
CA GLY A 48 1.01 -4.39 -4.51
C GLY A 48 1.28 -4.93 -3.13
N ALA A 49 1.35 -4.03 -2.18
CA ALA A 49 1.33 -4.35 -0.77
C ALA A 49 0.43 -3.37 0.00
N VAL A 50 -0.35 -3.91 0.93
CA VAL A 50 -1.20 -3.13 1.85
C VAL A 50 -0.96 -3.58 3.27
N LEU A 51 -0.93 -2.62 4.18
CA LEU A 51 -0.83 -2.85 5.61
C LEU A 51 -2.17 -2.59 6.27
N ASP A 52 -2.51 -3.39 7.29
CA ASP A 52 -3.72 -3.20 8.08
C ASP A 52 -3.80 -1.77 8.66
N ARG A 53 -5.02 -1.33 9.00
CA ARG A 53 -5.30 0.03 9.48
C ARG A 53 -4.52 0.44 10.72
N ASN A 54 -4.01 -0.52 11.50
CA ASN A 54 -3.26 -0.29 12.73
C ASN A 54 -1.74 -0.46 12.52
N GLY A 55 -1.32 -1.02 11.38
CA GLY A 55 0.08 -1.23 11.04
C GLY A 55 0.80 -2.22 11.94
N LEU A 56 0.15 -3.33 12.28
CA LEU A 56 0.62 -4.27 13.31
C LEU A 56 1.68 -5.25 12.80
N ARG A 57 2.00 -5.23 11.50
CA ARG A 57 3.08 -6.03 10.91
C ARG A 57 4.20 -5.12 10.35
N PRO A 58 5.46 -5.52 10.50
CA PRO A 58 6.56 -4.78 9.88
C PRO A 58 6.52 -5.01 8.37
N SER A 59 6.76 -3.94 7.61
CA SER A 59 6.90 -4.00 6.16
C SER A 59 7.82 -2.89 5.69
N ARG A 60 8.97 -3.26 5.13
CA ARG A 60 10.02 -2.38 4.66
C ARG A 60 10.26 -2.61 3.18
N PHE A 61 10.57 -1.54 2.47
CA PHE A 61 10.86 -1.63 1.05
C PHE A 61 12.11 -0.86 0.64
N TRP A 62 12.72 -1.32 -0.43
CA TRP A 62 13.87 -0.73 -1.10
C TRP A 62 13.61 -0.66 -2.59
N VAL A 63 14.08 0.42 -3.21
CA VAL A 63 14.09 0.56 -4.66
C VAL A 63 15.54 0.76 -5.08
N THR A 64 15.98 -0.03 -6.04
CA THR A 64 17.32 0.07 -6.61
C THR A 64 17.33 0.93 -7.88
N SER A 65 18.51 1.40 -8.27
CA SER A 65 18.71 2.22 -9.48
C SER A 65 18.42 1.49 -10.79
N ASP A 66 18.43 0.16 -10.79
CA ASP A 66 18.06 -0.71 -11.91
C ASP A 66 16.57 -1.12 -11.89
N GLY A 67 15.76 -0.52 -11.01
CA GLY A 67 14.30 -0.66 -11.02
C GLY A 67 13.76 -1.85 -10.22
N LEU A 68 14.61 -2.57 -9.47
CA LEU A 68 14.15 -3.64 -8.60
C LEU A 68 13.47 -3.05 -7.35
N VAL A 69 12.24 -3.51 -7.09
CA VAL A 69 11.50 -3.20 -5.87
C VAL A 69 11.52 -4.42 -4.96
N ILE A 70 12.06 -4.24 -3.75
CA ILE A 70 12.10 -5.30 -2.73
C ILE A 70 11.18 -4.89 -1.59
N LEU A 71 10.31 -5.79 -1.17
CA LEU A 71 9.51 -5.67 0.04
C LEU A 71 9.77 -6.86 0.95
N SER A 72 10.01 -6.59 2.22
CA SER A 72 10.22 -7.63 3.23
C SER A 72 9.76 -7.17 4.60
N SER A 73 9.45 -8.13 5.48
CA SER A 73 9.17 -7.88 6.89
C SER A 73 10.39 -7.37 7.66
N GLU A 74 11.61 -7.61 7.15
CA GLU A 74 12.86 -7.32 7.85
C GLU A 74 13.87 -6.59 6.96
N VAL A 75 14.91 -6.01 7.59
CA VAL A 75 16.08 -5.47 6.88
C VAL A 75 17.12 -6.56 6.65
N GLY A 76 17.89 -6.47 5.56
CA GLY A 76 19.03 -7.35 5.33
C GLY A 76 18.67 -8.76 4.88
N VAL A 77 17.45 -8.97 4.38
CA VAL A 77 17.01 -10.28 3.85
C VAL A 77 17.73 -10.65 2.56
N LEU A 78 18.20 -9.64 1.82
CA LEU A 78 18.96 -9.80 0.59
C LEU A 78 20.16 -8.85 0.64
N ASP A 79 21.28 -9.31 0.07
CA ASP A 79 22.54 -8.58 0.06
C ASP A 79 22.66 -7.75 -1.22
N PHE A 80 22.85 -6.45 -1.08
CA PHE A 80 22.90 -5.51 -2.21
C PHE A 80 23.95 -4.42 -1.96
N PRO A 81 24.65 -3.95 -3.01
CA PRO A 81 25.51 -2.78 -2.90
C PRO A 81 24.71 -1.56 -2.42
N PRO A 82 25.08 -0.91 -1.30
CA PRO A 82 24.34 0.23 -0.78
C PRO A 82 24.22 1.38 -1.78
N GLU A 83 25.18 1.52 -2.72
CA GLU A 83 25.19 2.57 -3.73
C GLU A 83 24.08 2.40 -4.78
N LYS A 84 23.54 1.18 -4.93
CA LYS A 84 22.42 0.92 -5.85
C LYS A 84 21.07 1.35 -5.27
N ILE A 85 20.96 1.61 -3.97
CA ILE A 85 19.68 1.87 -3.34
C ILE A 85 19.30 3.34 -3.50
N VAL A 86 18.25 3.63 -4.27
CA VAL A 86 17.77 5.00 -4.52
C VAL A 86 16.65 5.42 -3.58
N ARG A 87 15.91 4.46 -3.00
CA ARG A 87 14.84 4.74 -2.04
C ARG A 87 14.76 3.65 -0.98
N LYS A 88 14.52 4.06 0.27
CA LYS A 88 14.21 3.18 1.40
C LYS A 88 12.94 3.69 2.08
N GLY A 89 12.07 2.78 2.49
CA GLY A 89 10.85 3.16 3.17
C GLY A 89 10.23 2.02 3.98
N ARG A 90 9.10 2.33 4.59
CA ARG A 90 8.23 1.37 5.27
C ARG A 90 6.78 1.66 4.90
N LEU A 91 5.97 0.63 4.80
CA LEU A 91 4.52 0.79 4.74
C LEU A 91 4.02 1.32 6.09
N GLN A 92 3.13 2.30 6.01
CA GLN A 92 2.50 2.91 7.18
C GLN A 92 1.10 2.30 7.39
N PRO A 93 0.51 2.43 8.60
CA PRO A 93 -0.83 1.91 8.87
C PRO A 93 -1.85 2.36 7.82
N GLY A 94 -2.62 1.42 7.26
CA GLY A 94 -3.65 1.69 6.25
C GLY A 94 -3.14 2.22 4.90
N LYS A 95 -1.82 2.29 4.71
CA LYS A 95 -1.21 2.72 3.45
C LYS A 95 -0.94 1.52 2.54
N MET A 96 -0.93 1.78 1.24
CA MET A 96 -0.54 0.83 0.21
C MET A 96 0.37 1.47 -0.83
N PHE A 97 1.06 0.64 -1.61
CA PHE A 97 1.67 1.06 -2.86
C PHE A 97 1.52 -0.05 -3.89
N LEU A 98 1.59 0.33 -5.16
CA LEU A 98 1.57 -0.59 -6.30
C LEU A 98 2.83 -0.39 -7.13
N VAL A 99 3.33 -1.46 -7.71
CA VAL A 99 4.32 -1.46 -8.77
C VAL A 99 3.57 -1.85 -10.04
N ASP A 100 3.49 -0.92 -10.98
CA ASP A 100 2.92 -1.17 -12.29
C ASP A 100 4.03 -1.68 -13.22
N ILE A 101 3.89 -2.93 -13.67
CA ILE A 101 4.89 -3.57 -14.52
C ILE A 101 4.80 -3.05 -15.96
N GLU A 102 3.61 -2.65 -16.41
CA GLU A 102 3.40 -2.13 -17.76
C GLU A 102 3.93 -0.70 -17.90
N GLU A 103 3.72 0.14 -16.89
CA GLU A 103 4.22 1.53 -16.85
C GLU A 103 5.65 1.65 -16.30
N GLY A 104 6.15 0.61 -15.62
CA GLY A 104 7.50 0.58 -15.05
C GLY A 104 7.69 1.57 -13.89
N ARG A 105 6.65 1.84 -13.10
CA ARG A 105 6.69 2.82 -12.00
C ARG A 105 6.01 2.33 -10.73
N ILE A 106 6.31 3.02 -9.63
CA ILE A 106 5.62 2.84 -8.35
C ILE A 106 4.48 3.87 -8.28
N ILE A 107 3.28 3.40 -7.96
CA ILE A 107 2.10 4.20 -7.70
C ILE A 107 1.95 4.31 -6.17
N GLU A 108 1.95 5.54 -5.66
CA GLU A 108 1.87 5.82 -4.23
C GLU A 108 0.42 5.79 -3.72
N ASP A 109 0.27 5.61 -2.41
CA ASP A 109 -1.03 5.50 -1.72
C ASP A 109 -2.04 6.58 -2.13
N ASP A 110 -1.62 7.84 -2.12
CA ASP A 110 -2.51 8.98 -2.36
C ASP A 110 -3.02 8.97 -3.82
N GLU A 111 -2.20 8.56 -4.79
CA GLU A 111 -2.61 8.44 -6.19
C GLU A 111 -3.60 7.28 -6.38
N ILE A 112 -3.35 6.14 -5.73
CA ILE A 112 -4.22 4.96 -5.78
C ILE A 112 -5.60 5.32 -5.22
N LYS A 113 -5.62 5.89 -4.01
CA LYS A 113 -6.85 6.22 -3.30
C LYS A 113 -7.64 7.30 -4.00
N LYS A 114 -6.96 8.34 -4.52
CA LYS A 114 -7.61 9.38 -5.30
C LYS A 114 -8.27 8.82 -6.56
N THR A 115 -7.54 8.01 -7.33
CA THR A 115 -8.08 7.41 -8.57
C THR A 115 -9.32 6.56 -8.28
N LEU A 116 -9.29 5.76 -7.21
CA LEU A 116 -10.41 4.91 -6.80
C LEU A 116 -11.60 5.71 -6.25
N ALA A 117 -11.36 6.81 -5.54
CA ALA A 117 -12.42 7.67 -5.03
C ALA A 117 -13.08 8.51 -6.13
N ASP A 118 -12.34 8.82 -7.20
CA ASP A 118 -12.82 9.55 -8.39
C ASP A 118 -13.53 8.62 -9.42
N SER A 119 -13.58 7.30 -9.17
CA SER A 119 -14.11 6.27 -10.10
C SER A 119 -15.62 6.03 -9.98
#